data_AF-A0A538H9Z5-F1
#
_entry.id   AF-A0A538H9Z5-F1
#
_cell.length_a   1.000
_cell.length_b   1.000
_cell.length_c   1.000
_cell.angle_alpha   90.00
_cell.angle_beta   90.00
_cell.angle_gamma   90.00
#
_symmetry.space_group_name_H-M   'P 1'
#
loop_
_entity.id
_entity.type
_entity.pdbx_description
1 polymer ?
#
loop_
_entity_poly.entity_id
_entity_poly.type
_entity_poly.pdbx_seq_one_letter_code
_entity_poly.pdbx_strand_id
1 'polypeptide(L)'
;MRRFVQFPHPGQEGGPERTAWPRGDTPHVRKVMVCSGTYRTALDSRELDGEIVFWGEWEAASRVDREGGLNAHRPLAPTPSQRPRGVPQNTDPFVFGDQFLYTFCRQTPRAKKVHSLAPGSVIVFGSVLRHRFVCDTVLVVAEALSHTRSNWRAVVEEKVPKEFALTTLEPMYAWRPSNDRRFTLYLGATPERPIEGMFSFVPCRAAGKGRFERPSVDAVPGLPAANRQAISFNDWITPTEVADRWRQLAETVLAQGLALGTRIELPKPA
;
A
#
# COMPACT_ATOMS: atom_id res chain seq x y z
N MET A 1 16.76 -12.68 -1.73
CA MET A 1 16.14 -13.52 -2.80
C MET A 1 14.80 -12.89 -3.17
N ARG A 2 14.44 -12.87 -4.46
CA ARG A 2 13.13 -12.37 -4.89
C ARG A 2 12.02 -13.26 -4.37
N ARG A 3 10.90 -12.67 -3.96
CA ARG A 3 9.75 -13.39 -3.39
C ARG A 3 8.44 -12.85 -3.93
N PHE A 4 7.42 -13.70 -3.91
CA PHE A 4 6.04 -13.32 -4.19
C PHE A 4 5.21 -13.46 -2.91
N VAL A 5 4.90 -12.33 -2.29
CA VAL A 5 4.40 -12.26 -0.91
C VAL A 5 2.91 -11.92 -0.92
N GLN A 6 2.09 -12.76 -0.32
CA GLN A 6 0.71 -12.44 0.02
C GLN A 6 0.67 -11.79 1.40
N PHE A 7 -0.01 -10.64 1.52
CA PHE A 7 -0.07 -9.88 2.77
C PHE A 7 -1.51 -9.53 3.16
N PRO A 8 -2.23 -10.46 3.82
CA PRO A 8 -3.58 -10.23 4.33
C PRO A 8 -3.62 -9.23 5.50
N HIS A 9 -4.45 -8.20 5.35
CA HIS A 9 -4.79 -7.19 6.35
C HIS A 9 -6.27 -7.24 6.72
N PRO A 10 -6.69 -6.56 7.81
CA PRO A 10 -8.11 -6.40 8.12
C PRO A 10 -8.87 -5.78 6.95
N GLY A 11 -9.95 -6.46 6.52
CA GLY A 11 -10.76 -6.03 5.39
C GLY A 11 -11.92 -5.11 5.74
N GLN A 12 -12.05 -4.68 7.00
CA GLN A 12 -13.14 -3.82 7.44
C GLN A 12 -13.12 -2.50 6.68
N GLU A 13 -14.27 -2.09 6.17
CA GLU A 13 -14.44 -0.79 5.53
C GLU A 13 -14.65 0.31 6.58
N GLY A 14 -14.00 1.45 6.38
CA GLY A 14 -14.21 2.64 7.18
C GLY A 14 -15.48 3.37 6.73
N GLY A 15 -16.36 3.71 7.67
CA GLY A 15 -17.51 4.55 7.38
C GLY A 15 -17.17 6.04 7.32
N PRO A 16 -18.18 6.90 7.09
CA PRO A 16 -18.00 8.36 7.00
C PRO A 16 -17.50 8.99 8.30
N GLU A 17 -17.60 8.30 9.42
CA GLU A 17 -17.04 8.71 10.72
C GLU A 17 -15.50 8.59 10.79
N ARG A 18 -14.87 7.89 9.84
CA ARG A 18 -13.42 7.65 9.82
C ARG A 18 -12.64 8.78 9.13
N THR A 19 -12.95 10.02 9.50
CA THR A 19 -12.38 11.25 8.91
C THR A 19 -11.21 11.81 9.69
N ALA A 20 -11.11 11.56 10.99
CA ALA A 20 -10.03 12.03 11.84
C ALA A 20 -8.93 10.97 12.01
N TRP A 21 -7.74 11.40 12.42
CA TRP A 21 -6.64 10.48 12.73
C TRP A 21 -6.96 9.65 13.98
N PRO A 22 -7.20 8.33 13.84
CA PRO A 22 -7.66 7.54 14.97
C PRO A 22 -6.53 7.21 15.94
N ARG A 23 -6.90 7.01 17.20
CA ARG A 23 -5.97 6.51 18.23
C ARG A 23 -5.42 5.13 17.85
N GLY A 24 -4.24 4.81 18.36
CA GLY A 24 -3.54 3.54 18.10
C GLY A 24 -4.30 2.25 18.33
N ASP A 25 -5.23 2.26 19.27
CA ASP A 25 -6.05 1.12 19.66
C ASP A 25 -7.26 0.90 18.72
N THR A 26 -7.49 1.81 17.78
CA THR A 26 -8.56 1.69 16.80
C THR A 26 -8.17 0.70 15.72
N PRO A 27 -9.01 -0.26 15.33
CA PRO A 27 -8.70 -1.13 14.20
C PRO A 27 -8.49 -0.35 12.91
N HIS A 28 -7.43 -0.68 12.16
CA HIS A 28 -7.23 -0.20 10.80
C HIS A 28 -8.43 -0.54 9.92
N VAL A 29 -8.78 0.38 9.02
CA VAL A 29 -9.88 0.20 8.08
C VAL A 29 -9.43 0.51 6.66
N ARG A 30 -10.12 -0.08 5.70
CA ARG A 30 -9.97 0.22 4.27
C ARG A 30 -10.94 1.33 3.90
N LYS A 31 -10.43 2.36 3.25
CA LYS A 31 -11.21 3.50 2.76
C LYS A 31 -11.26 3.44 1.24
N VAL A 32 -12.39 3.83 0.68
CA VAL A 32 -12.47 4.17 -0.74
C VAL A 32 -11.98 5.60 -0.87
N MET A 33 -10.88 5.79 -1.58
CA MET A 33 -10.22 7.09 -1.73
C MET A 33 -10.40 7.66 -3.13
N VAL A 34 -10.49 8.98 -3.22
CA VAL A 34 -10.51 9.72 -4.48
C VAL A 34 -9.36 10.71 -4.50
N CYS A 35 -8.42 10.50 -5.42
CA CYS A 35 -7.19 11.29 -5.53
C CYS A 35 -6.84 11.52 -7.00
N SER A 36 -6.17 12.63 -7.30
CA SER A 36 -5.49 12.81 -8.58
C SER A 36 -4.30 11.87 -8.69
N GLY A 37 -4.00 11.40 -9.89
CA GLY A 37 -2.88 10.51 -10.14
C GLY A 37 -2.76 10.09 -11.60
N THR A 38 -1.87 9.15 -11.86
CA THR A 38 -1.72 8.47 -13.14
C THR A 38 -2.15 7.02 -13.04
N TYR A 39 -2.70 6.49 -14.13
CA TYR A 39 -3.11 5.09 -14.22
C TYR A 39 -2.94 4.53 -15.63
N ARG A 40 -2.83 3.21 -15.73
CA ARG A 40 -2.79 2.47 -16.99
C ARG A 40 -4.03 1.60 -17.17
N THR A 41 -4.58 1.57 -18.38
CA THR A 41 -5.75 0.74 -18.73
C THR A 41 -5.38 -0.57 -19.41
N ALA A 42 -4.10 -0.75 -19.76
CA ALA A 42 -3.48 -2.03 -20.09
C ALA A 42 -2.02 -1.99 -19.62
N LEU A 43 -1.35 -3.15 -19.51
CA LEU A 43 0.05 -3.21 -19.07
C LEU A 43 0.97 -2.28 -19.90
N ASP A 44 0.81 -2.33 -21.22
CA ASP A 44 1.63 -1.60 -22.18
C ASP A 44 0.98 -0.28 -22.63
N SER A 45 -0.14 0.14 -22.02
CA SER A 45 -0.74 1.42 -22.37
C SER A 45 0.09 2.58 -21.83
N ARG A 46 0.00 3.72 -22.51
CA ARG A 46 0.42 5.00 -21.92
C ARG A 46 -0.29 5.23 -20.58
N GLU A 47 0.36 5.97 -19.70
CA GLU A 47 -0.31 6.51 -18.53
C GLU A 47 -1.36 7.54 -18.93
N LEU A 48 -2.45 7.57 -18.18
CA LEU A 48 -3.50 8.57 -18.25
C LEU A 48 -3.50 9.33 -16.93
N ASP A 49 -3.54 10.65 -17.00
CA ASP A 49 -3.76 11.51 -15.84
C ASP A 49 -5.26 11.65 -15.53
N GLY A 50 -5.59 11.71 -14.25
CA GLY A 50 -6.95 12.03 -13.82
C GLY A 50 -7.19 11.79 -12.34
N GLU A 51 -8.41 12.09 -11.89
CA GLU A 51 -8.86 11.59 -10.60
C GLU A 51 -9.20 10.11 -10.70
N ILE A 52 -8.71 9.34 -9.73
CA ILE A 52 -8.95 7.91 -9.61
C ILE A 52 -9.60 7.58 -8.27
N VAL A 53 -10.43 6.54 -8.29
CA VAL A 53 -11.02 5.90 -7.12
C VAL A 53 -10.28 4.59 -6.87
N PHE A 54 -9.85 4.35 -5.63
CA PHE A 54 -9.16 3.12 -5.24
C PHE A 54 -9.44 2.75 -3.79
N TRP A 55 -9.15 1.51 -3.43
CA TRP A 55 -9.17 1.06 -2.04
C TRP A 55 -7.78 1.18 -1.44
N GLY A 56 -7.68 1.69 -0.21
CA GLY A 56 -6.40 1.70 0.48
C GLY A 56 -6.52 2.03 1.96
N GLU A 57 -5.36 2.22 2.57
CA GLU A 57 -5.21 2.65 3.95
C GLU A 57 -4.81 4.14 3.97
N TRP A 58 -5.46 4.91 4.85
CA TRP A 58 -5.07 6.28 5.13
C TRP A 58 -5.50 6.61 6.55
N GLU A 59 -4.54 6.72 7.46
CA GLU A 59 -4.85 6.90 8.88
C GLU A 59 -5.02 8.35 9.27
N ALA A 60 -4.34 9.29 8.60
CA ALA A 60 -4.50 10.71 8.88
C ALA A 60 -5.87 11.25 8.41
N ALA A 61 -6.08 12.54 8.62
CA ALA A 61 -7.36 13.17 8.34
C ALA A 61 -7.76 13.09 6.85
N SER A 62 -9.06 12.96 6.59
CA SER A 62 -9.64 12.97 5.25
C SER A 62 -10.98 13.70 5.26
N ARG A 63 -11.31 14.44 4.19
CA ARG A 63 -12.69 14.86 3.93
C ARG A 63 -13.48 13.69 3.36
N VAL A 64 -14.77 13.60 3.66
CA VAL A 64 -15.66 12.60 3.05
C VAL A 64 -16.67 13.31 2.18
N ASP A 65 -16.65 13.00 0.90
CA ASP A 65 -17.65 13.44 -0.06
C ASP A 65 -18.63 12.29 -0.27
N ARG A 66 -19.94 12.58 -0.24
CA ARG A 66 -20.99 11.59 -0.52
C ARG A 66 -21.34 11.65 -2.00
N GLU A 67 -20.62 10.88 -2.82
CA GLU A 67 -20.88 10.78 -4.25
C GLU A 67 -21.57 9.44 -4.57
N GLY A 68 -22.78 9.49 -5.13
CA GLY A 68 -23.48 8.28 -5.58
C GLY A 68 -23.71 7.21 -4.48
N GLY A 69 -23.84 7.63 -3.21
CA GLY A 69 -24.01 6.72 -2.06
C GLY A 69 -22.70 6.12 -1.52
N LEU A 70 -21.55 6.50 -2.07
CA LEU A 70 -20.22 6.14 -1.57
C LEU A 70 -19.72 7.19 -0.56
N ASN A 71 -19.09 6.74 0.52
CA ASN A 71 -18.30 7.61 1.40
C ASN A 71 -16.89 7.71 0.81
N ALA A 72 -16.70 8.66 -0.10
CA ALA A 72 -15.43 8.87 -0.80
C ALA A 72 -14.49 9.69 0.08
N HIS A 73 -13.41 9.07 0.55
CA HIS A 73 -12.41 9.76 1.35
C HIS A 73 -11.44 10.52 0.44
N ARG A 74 -11.23 11.80 0.71
CA ARG A 74 -10.18 12.62 0.14
C ARG A 74 -9.14 12.90 1.20
N PRO A 75 -7.98 12.22 1.18
CA PRO A 75 -6.89 12.45 2.10
C PRO A 75 -6.50 13.94 2.19
N LEU A 76 -6.27 14.42 3.40
CA LEU A 76 -5.77 15.76 3.67
C LEU A 76 -4.31 15.70 4.09
N ALA A 77 -3.52 16.73 3.77
CA ALA A 77 -2.14 16.83 4.20
C ALA A 77 -2.05 16.68 5.73
N PRO A 78 -1.27 15.70 6.24
CA PRO A 78 -1.15 15.46 7.67
C PRO A 78 -0.38 16.60 8.34
N THR A 79 -0.83 17.02 9.52
CA THR A 79 -0.07 17.95 10.37
C THR A 79 0.30 17.30 11.71
N PRO A 80 1.45 17.69 12.33
CA PRO A 80 1.84 17.15 13.63
C PRO A 80 0.79 17.35 14.73
N SER A 81 -0.01 18.42 14.67
CA SER A 81 -1.05 18.73 15.66
C SER A 81 -2.26 17.79 15.59
N GLN A 82 -2.51 17.18 14.43
CA GLN A 82 -3.58 16.19 14.25
C GLN A 82 -3.19 14.80 14.76
N ARG A 83 -1.90 14.57 15.04
CA ARG A 83 -1.42 13.25 15.43
C ARG A 83 -1.94 12.88 16.82
N PRO A 84 -2.57 11.70 16.98
CA PRO A 84 -3.03 11.26 18.29
C PRO A 84 -1.86 10.97 19.22
N ARG A 85 -2.08 11.13 20.52
CA ARG A 85 -1.09 10.75 21.56
C ARG A 85 -1.00 9.22 21.66
N GLY A 86 0.18 8.70 22.03
CA GLY A 86 0.43 7.27 22.16
C GLY A 86 0.99 6.66 20.87
N VAL A 87 0.84 5.34 20.67
CA VAL A 87 1.20 4.67 19.40
C VAL A 87 0.17 5.08 18.36
N PRO A 88 0.48 5.91 17.36
CA PRO A 88 -0.53 6.32 16.39
C PRO A 88 -0.71 5.21 15.34
N GLN A 89 -1.90 5.17 14.75
CA GLN A 89 -2.15 4.41 13.52
C GLN A 89 -1.24 4.96 12.41
N ASN A 90 -0.56 4.06 11.69
CA ASN A 90 0.34 4.40 10.59
C ASN A 90 -0.28 4.08 9.24
N THR A 91 0.08 4.84 8.19
CA THR A 91 -0.33 4.52 6.80
C THR A 91 0.73 3.62 6.16
N ASP A 92 0.52 2.31 6.11
CA ASP A 92 1.51 1.37 5.57
C ASP A 92 0.86 0.12 4.94
N PRO A 93 0.81 0.00 3.59
CA PRO A 93 1.64 0.70 2.63
C PRO A 93 1.20 2.15 2.38
N PHE A 94 2.16 3.01 2.05
CA PHE A 94 1.93 4.39 1.64
C PHE A 94 2.04 4.51 0.12
N VAL A 95 0.95 4.87 -0.53
CA VAL A 95 0.82 4.82 -2.00
C VAL A 95 0.86 6.21 -2.66
N PHE A 96 1.12 7.26 -1.89
CA PHE A 96 1.10 8.65 -2.36
C PHE A 96 2.51 9.15 -2.71
N GLY A 97 2.61 10.10 -3.65
CA GLY A 97 3.85 10.61 -4.20
C GLY A 97 4.35 9.80 -5.39
N ASP A 98 5.64 9.96 -5.70
CA ASP A 98 6.26 9.40 -6.92
C ASP A 98 6.43 7.88 -6.91
N GLN A 99 6.38 7.25 -5.73
CA GLN A 99 6.58 5.81 -5.57
C GLN A 99 5.88 5.29 -4.33
N PHE A 100 5.53 4.01 -4.32
CA PHE A 100 4.90 3.36 -3.17
C PHE A 100 5.95 2.97 -2.14
N LEU A 101 5.59 3.05 -0.85
CA LEU A 101 6.50 2.83 0.26
C LEU A 101 5.92 1.81 1.25
N TYR A 102 6.79 1.01 1.87
CA TYR A 102 6.40 0.07 2.92
C TYR A 102 7.52 -0.15 3.95
N THR A 103 7.26 -0.12 5.27
CA THR A 103 8.32 -0.31 6.29
C THR A 103 7.94 -0.98 7.60
N PHE A 104 6.79 -0.69 8.19
CA PHE A 104 6.51 -0.98 9.60
C PHE A 104 5.71 -2.25 9.80
N CYS A 105 4.62 -2.40 9.05
CA CYS A 105 3.61 -3.44 9.28
C CYS A 105 4.24 -4.84 9.21
N ARG A 106 4.03 -5.68 10.23
CA ARG A 106 4.57 -7.07 10.30
C ARG A 106 6.10 -7.23 10.20
N GLN A 107 6.88 -6.17 10.22
CA GLN A 107 8.34 -6.21 10.41
C GLN A 107 8.71 -6.43 11.88
N THR A 108 8.28 -7.58 12.41
CA THR A 108 8.64 -8.03 13.76
C THR A 108 10.05 -8.64 13.75
N PRO A 109 10.77 -8.69 14.89
CA PRO A 109 12.08 -9.34 14.97
C PRO A 109 12.09 -10.81 14.51
N ARG A 110 10.95 -11.50 14.61
CA ARG A 110 10.79 -12.90 14.19
C ARG A 110 10.57 -13.05 12.67
N ALA A 111 10.09 -11.99 12.01
CA ALA A 111 9.70 -12.03 10.60
C ALA A 111 10.88 -11.75 9.65
N LYS A 112 12.02 -12.44 9.83
CA LYS A 112 13.30 -12.17 9.13
C LYS A 112 13.18 -12.05 7.60
N LYS A 113 12.30 -12.84 6.98
CA LYS A 113 12.07 -12.81 5.53
C LYS A 113 11.47 -11.47 5.06
N VAL A 114 10.65 -10.81 5.88
CA VAL A 114 10.08 -9.49 5.55
C VAL A 114 11.13 -8.40 5.56
N HIS A 115 12.22 -8.56 6.30
CA HIS A 115 13.30 -7.56 6.38
C HIS A 115 14.31 -7.65 5.22
N SER A 116 14.22 -8.69 4.38
CA SER A 116 15.26 -9.06 3.41
C SER A 116 14.71 -9.38 2.01
N LEU A 117 13.61 -8.74 1.63
CA LEU A 117 13.07 -8.84 0.26
C LEU A 117 14.02 -8.15 -0.70
N ALA A 118 14.46 -8.89 -1.73
CA ALA A 118 15.37 -8.33 -2.74
C ALA A 118 14.60 -7.49 -3.77
N PRO A 119 15.27 -6.57 -4.49
CA PRO A 119 14.70 -5.94 -5.67
C PRO A 119 14.08 -6.96 -6.64
N GLY A 120 12.90 -6.66 -7.16
CA GLY A 120 12.06 -7.57 -7.95
C GLY A 120 11.19 -8.51 -7.11
N SER A 121 11.14 -8.37 -5.78
CA SER A 121 10.11 -9.03 -4.98
C SER A 121 8.76 -8.30 -5.13
N VAL A 122 7.67 -9.03 -5.05
CA VAL A 122 6.30 -8.50 -5.14
C VAL A 122 5.61 -8.72 -3.81
N ILE A 123 4.97 -7.68 -3.28
CA ILE A 123 4.14 -7.73 -2.08
C ILE A 123 2.71 -7.36 -2.48
N VAL A 124 1.78 -8.29 -2.27
CA VAL A 124 0.36 -8.11 -2.59
C VAL A 124 -0.40 -7.89 -1.30
N PHE A 125 -0.72 -6.63 -1.03
CA PHE A 125 -1.56 -6.20 0.08
C PHE A 125 -3.02 -6.41 -0.28
N GLY A 126 -3.76 -6.98 0.64
CA GLY A 126 -5.16 -7.28 0.41
C GLY A 126 -5.88 -7.73 1.66
N SER A 127 -7.09 -8.23 1.47
CA SER A 127 -7.96 -8.71 2.56
C SER A 127 -8.60 -10.03 2.19
N VAL A 128 -8.93 -10.85 3.19
CA VAL A 128 -9.80 -12.01 2.99
C VAL A 128 -11.25 -11.59 3.22
N LEU A 129 -12.05 -11.55 2.15
CA LEU A 129 -13.48 -11.23 2.19
C LEU A 129 -14.29 -12.38 1.59
N ARG A 130 -15.28 -12.87 2.33
CA ARG A 130 -16.19 -13.95 1.87
C ARG A 130 -15.40 -15.13 1.24
N HIS A 131 -14.34 -15.57 1.91
CA HIS A 131 -13.43 -16.65 1.48
C HIS A 131 -12.65 -16.38 0.19
N ARG A 132 -12.54 -15.12 -0.24
CA ARG A 132 -11.70 -14.68 -1.37
C ARG A 132 -10.60 -13.74 -0.89
N PHE A 133 -9.44 -13.81 -1.53
CA PHE A 133 -8.39 -12.82 -1.33
C PHE A 133 -8.57 -11.70 -2.35
N VAL A 134 -8.85 -10.50 -1.85
CA VAL A 134 -9.05 -9.30 -2.66
C VAL A 134 -7.84 -8.39 -2.54
N CYS A 135 -7.40 -7.82 -3.66
CA CYS A 135 -6.20 -6.99 -3.72
C CYS A 135 -6.52 -5.50 -3.50
N ASP A 136 -5.72 -4.84 -2.65
CA ASP A 136 -5.77 -3.40 -2.39
C ASP A 136 -4.56 -2.69 -3.03
N THR A 137 -3.37 -3.28 -2.93
CA THR A 137 -2.11 -2.65 -3.37
C THR A 137 -1.10 -3.71 -3.75
N VAL A 138 -0.37 -3.47 -4.83
CA VAL A 138 0.76 -4.28 -5.28
C VAL A 138 2.01 -3.43 -5.20
N LEU A 139 2.98 -3.84 -4.39
CA LEU A 139 4.29 -3.19 -4.29
C LEU A 139 5.35 -4.09 -4.89
N VAL A 140 6.10 -3.58 -5.86
CA VAL A 140 7.26 -4.24 -6.44
C VAL A 140 8.49 -3.60 -5.84
N VAL A 141 9.30 -4.34 -5.09
CA VAL A 141 10.49 -3.79 -4.42
C VAL A 141 11.51 -3.37 -5.47
N ALA A 142 11.86 -2.09 -5.54
CA ALA A 142 12.99 -1.56 -6.32
C ALA A 142 14.23 -1.36 -5.44
N GLU A 143 14.05 -0.81 -4.25
CA GLU A 143 15.13 -0.54 -3.30
C GLU A 143 14.71 -0.94 -1.88
N ALA A 144 15.69 -1.30 -1.06
CA ALA A 144 15.50 -1.67 0.34
C ALA A 144 16.53 -0.93 1.22
N LEU A 145 16.05 -0.18 2.21
CA LEU A 145 16.87 0.65 3.08
C LEU A 145 16.70 0.20 4.52
N SER A 146 17.80 -0.23 5.16
CA SER A 146 17.76 -0.63 6.57
C SER A 146 17.92 0.58 7.47
N HIS A 147 16.98 0.77 8.41
CA HIS A 147 17.01 1.89 9.33
C HIS A 147 16.63 1.49 10.76
N THR A 148 17.08 2.30 11.71
CA THR A 148 16.83 2.19 13.15
C THR A 148 16.32 3.51 13.69
N ARG A 149 15.92 3.51 14.96
CA ARG A 149 15.47 4.74 15.64
C ARG A 149 16.52 5.85 15.63
N SER A 150 17.80 5.50 15.68
CA SER A 150 18.90 6.47 15.77
C SER A 150 19.33 7.06 14.43
N ASN A 151 19.03 6.41 13.30
CA ASN A 151 19.56 6.83 12.00
C ASN A 151 18.51 7.04 10.91
N TRP A 152 17.23 6.76 11.15
CA TRP A 152 16.23 6.75 10.07
C TRP A 152 16.19 8.06 9.28
N ARG A 153 16.28 9.23 9.94
CA ARG A 153 16.30 10.53 9.26
C ARG A 153 17.42 10.60 8.21
N ALA A 154 18.65 10.32 8.64
CA ALA A 154 19.81 10.31 7.75
C ALA A 154 19.71 9.28 6.61
N VAL A 155 19.00 8.17 6.82
CA VAL A 155 18.89 7.08 5.83
C VAL A 155 17.74 7.29 4.83
N VAL A 156 16.61 7.83 5.26
CA VAL A 156 15.37 7.81 4.46
C VAL A 156 14.80 9.17 4.12
N GLU A 157 15.14 10.25 4.84
CA GLU A 157 14.47 11.55 4.74
C GLU A 157 14.54 12.17 3.33
N GLU A 158 15.66 12.00 2.63
CA GLU A 158 15.82 12.47 1.24
C GLU A 158 15.08 11.61 0.20
N LYS A 159 14.61 10.42 0.59
CA LYS A 159 14.01 9.42 -0.31
C LYS A 159 12.51 9.27 -0.15
N VAL A 160 11.91 9.95 0.82
CA VAL A 160 10.49 9.85 1.14
C VAL A 160 9.85 11.23 1.28
N PRO A 161 8.57 11.39 0.93
CA PRO A 161 7.87 12.64 1.19
C PRO A 161 7.68 12.86 2.70
N LYS A 162 7.62 14.12 3.12
CA LYS A 162 7.37 14.49 4.51
C LYS A 162 6.07 13.88 5.06
N GLU A 163 5.06 13.70 4.22
CA GLU A 163 3.77 13.10 4.57
C GLU A 163 3.95 11.64 5.02
N PHE A 164 4.83 10.88 4.37
CA PHE A 164 5.17 9.53 4.80
C PHE A 164 5.91 9.53 6.14
N ALA A 165 6.88 10.43 6.32
CA ALA A 165 7.57 10.56 7.60
C ALA A 165 6.59 10.88 8.74
N LEU A 166 5.65 11.82 8.49
CA LEU A 166 4.65 12.24 9.47
C LEU A 166 3.63 11.14 9.78
N THR A 167 3.18 10.38 8.79
CA THR A 167 2.11 9.38 8.96
C THR A 167 2.61 8.00 9.35
N THR A 168 3.89 7.70 9.16
CA THR A 168 4.42 6.34 9.35
C THR A 168 5.67 6.31 10.22
N LEU A 169 6.77 6.96 9.80
CA LEU A 169 8.06 6.84 10.49
C LEU A 169 8.06 7.46 11.88
N GLU A 170 7.56 8.69 12.00
CA GLU A 170 7.52 9.38 13.29
C GLU A 170 6.58 8.71 14.29
N PRO A 171 5.32 8.34 13.95
CA PRO A 171 4.47 7.49 14.78
C PRO A 171 5.16 6.21 15.26
N MET A 172 5.79 5.48 14.34
CA MET A 172 6.51 4.24 14.63
C MET A 172 7.62 4.43 15.66
N TYR A 173 8.45 5.48 15.50
CA TYR A 173 9.56 5.73 16.41
C TYR A 173 9.18 6.48 17.69
N ALA A 174 8.05 7.19 17.70
CA ALA A 174 7.47 7.78 18.90
C ALA A 174 7.06 6.71 19.91
N TRP A 175 6.72 5.50 19.46
CA TRP A 175 6.49 4.33 20.33
C TRP A 175 7.75 3.78 21.01
N ARG A 176 8.92 4.39 20.76
CA ARG A 176 10.20 4.02 21.39
C ARG A 176 10.51 2.51 21.28
N PRO A 177 10.50 1.92 20.06
CA PRO A 177 11.13 0.62 19.87
C PRO A 177 12.59 0.67 20.36
N SER A 178 13.15 -0.50 20.70
CA SER A 178 14.55 -0.58 21.10
C SER A 178 15.45 0.04 20.03
N ASN A 179 16.52 0.73 20.45
CA ASN A 179 17.34 1.53 19.53
C ASN A 179 18.05 0.68 18.46
N ASP A 180 18.30 -0.59 18.78
CA ASP A 180 18.87 -1.62 17.90
C ASP A 180 17.84 -2.27 16.97
N ARG A 181 16.54 -2.01 17.17
CA ARG A 181 15.49 -2.56 16.31
C ARG A 181 15.64 -2.00 14.90
N ARG A 182 15.96 -2.90 13.98
CA ARG A 182 16.03 -2.63 12.55
C ARG A 182 14.67 -2.83 11.90
N PHE A 183 14.36 -1.94 10.99
CA PHE A 183 13.28 -2.02 10.02
C PHE A 183 13.89 -1.86 8.63
N THR A 184 13.16 -2.31 7.61
CA THR A 184 13.54 -2.13 6.21
C THR A 184 12.45 -1.32 5.52
N LEU A 185 12.79 -0.12 5.05
CA LEU A 185 11.96 0.65 4.15
C LEU A 185 12.14 0.10 2.72
N TYR A 186 11.03 -0.28 2.10
CA TYR A 186 10.96 -0.69 0.71
C TYR A 186 10.41 0.45 -0.14
N LEU A 187 11.12 0.75 -1.23
CA LEU A 187 10.69 1.69 -2.26
C LEU A 187 10.18 0.88 -3.45
N GLY A 188 9.00 1.25 -3.93
CA GLY A 188 8.31 0.60 -5.05
C GLY A 188 8.91 0.97 -6.41
N ALA A 189 9.00 -0.01 -7.31
CA ALA A 189 9.28 0.24 -8.73
C ALA A 189 8.12 1.02 -9.36
N THR A 190 8.44 1.94 -10.27
CA THR A 190 7.47 2.75 -11.02
C THR A 190 7.45 2.33 -12.48
N PRO A 191 6.45 2.74 -13.29
CA PRO A 191 6.44 2.40 -14.70
C PRO A 191 7.64 2.98 -15.50
N GLU A 192 8.24 4.07 -15.04
CA GLU A 192 9.43 4.72 -15.65
C GLU A 192 10.72 4.01 -15.24
N ARG A 193 10.72 3.37 -14.07
CA ARG A 193 11.84 2.59 -13.52
C ARG A 193 11.36 1.19 -13.10
N PRO A 194 10.90 0.36 -14.05
CA PRO A 194 10.38 -0.96 -13.75
C PRO A 194 11.52 -1.94 -13.46
N ILE A 195 11.21 -3.01 -12.73
CA ILE A 195 12.11 -4.15 -12.55
C ILE A 195 11.60 -5.30 -13.40
N GLU A 196 12.30 -5.62 -14.50
CA GLU A 196 11.88 -6.67 -15.45
C GLU A 196 10.43 -6.45 -15.97
N GLY A 197 10.08 -5.18 -16.21
CA GLY A 197 8.73 -4.78 -16.61
C GLY A 197 7.71 -4.67 -15.46
N MET A 198 8.06 -5.11 -14.25
CA MET A 198 7.20 -5.01 -13.08
C MET A 198 7.23 -3.62 -12.45
N PHE A 199 6.07 -3.13 -12.04
CA PHE A 199 5.90 -1.88 -11.29
C PHE A 199 4.80 -2.01 -10.22
N SER A 200 4.81 -1.08 -9.26
CA SER A 200 3.84 -1.01 -8.18
C SER A 200 2.54 -0.35 -8.65
N PHE A 201 1.40 -0.82 -8.16
CA PHE A 201 0.11 -0.23 -8.51
C PHE A 201 -0.98 -0.50 -7.46
N VAL A 202 -2.03 0.32 -7.46
CA VAL A 202 -3.32 0.01 -6.83
C VAL A 202 -4.35 -0.32 -7.90
N PRO A 203 -5.25 -1.30 -7.70
CA PRO A 203 -6.42 -1.41 -8.55
C PRO A 203 -7.30 -0.16 -8.42
N CYS A 204 -7.68 0.46 -9.54
CA CYS A 204 -8.44 1.69 -9.52
C CYS A 204 -9.46 1.81 -10.66
N ARG A 205 -10.27 2.87 -10.60
CA ARG A 205 -11.10 3.36 -11.71
C ARG A 205 -10.94 4.87 -11.84
N ALA A 206 -11.24 5.44 -13.01
CA ALA A 206 -11.43 6.87 -13.12
C ALA A 206 -12.61 7.34 -12.22
N ALA A 207 -12.47 8.53 -11.63
CA ALA A 207 -13.51 9.16 -10.81
C ALA A 207 -14.83 9.35 -11.58
N GLY A 208 -15.94 9.46 -10.85
CA GLY A 208 -17.29 9.52 -11.43
C GLY A 208 -17.88 8.15 -11.84
N LYS A 209 -17.10 7.07 -11.85
CA LYS A 209 -17.59 5.69 -12.10
C LYS A 209 -18.12 4.96 -10.84
N GLY A 210 -18.28 5.69 -9.74
CA GLY A 210 -18.78 5.17 -8.47
C GLY A 210 -17.82 4.21 -7.73
N ARG A 211 -18.30 3.63 -6.64
CA ARG A 211 -17.59 2.58 -5.88
C ARG A 211 -17.39 1.34 -6.75
N PHE A 212 -16.28 0.63 -6.55
CA PHE A 212 -16.06 -0.68 -7.15
C PHE A 212 -15.70 -1.72 -6.07
N GLU A 213 -15.98 -2.99 -6.36
CA GLU A 213 -15.53 -4.10 -5.51
C GLU A 213 -14.02 -4.29 -5.69
N ARG A 214 -13.32 -4.58 -4.59
CA ARG A 214 -11.90 -4.92 -4.65
C ARG A 214 -11.71 -6.18 -5.51
N PRO A 215 -10.75 -6.19 -6.45
CA PRO A 215 -10.60 -7.31 -7.37
C PRO A 215 -10.21 -8.58 -6.62
N SER A 216 -10.88 -9.68 -6.95
CA SER A 216 -10.46 -11.01 -6.50
C SER A 216 -9.25 -11.45 -7.29
N VAL A 217 -8.23 -11.98 -6.62
CA VAL A 217 -6.97 -12.40 -7.26
C VAL A 217 -6.58 -13.82 -6.86
N ASP A 218 -7.56 -14.59 -6.41
CA ASP A 218 -7.48 -15.99 -6.00
C ASP A 218 -7.06 -16.94 -7.12
N ALA A 219 -7.30 -16.58 -8.38
CA ALA A 219 -6.82 -17.33 -9.54
C ALA A 219 -5.30 -17.23 -9.76
N VAL A 220 -4.63 -16.25 -9.13
CA VAL A 220 -3.18 -16.05 -9.27
C VAL A 220 -2.43 -17.04 -8.38
N PRO A 221 -1.57 -17.91 -8.92
CA PRO A 221 -0.77 -18.82 -8.12
C PRO A 221 0.07 -18.06 -7.09
N GLY A 222 -0.04 -18.44 -5.82
CA GLY A 222 0.60 -17.74 -4.68
C GLY A 222 -0.32 -16.78 -3.91
N LEU A 223 -1.57 -16.58 -4.34
CA LEU A 223 -2.56 -15.75 -3.63
C LEU A 223 -3.80 -16.55 -3.20
N PRO A 224 -3.66 -17.64 -2.41
CA PRO A 224 -4.79 -18.47 -2.01
C PRO A 224 -5.88 -17.68 -1.28
N ALA A 225 -7.12 -17.92 -1.70
CA ALA A 225 -8.36 -17.20 -1.32
C ALA A 225 -8.66 -17.18 0.20
N ALA A 226 -8.25 -18.23 0.91
CA ALA A 226 -8.57 -18.46 2.32
C ALA A 226 -7.36 -18.38 3.25
N ASN A 227 -6.22 -17.85 2.77
CA ASN A 227 -5.06 -17.72 3.63
C ASN A 227 -5.27 -16.62 4.67
N ARG A 228 -5.42 -17.05 5.93
CA ARG A 228 -5.58 -16.17 7.10
C ARG A 228 -4.26 -15.85 7.79
N GLN A 229 -3.13 -16.35 7.29
CA GLN A 229 -1.82 -15.95 7.80
C GLN A 229 -1.64 -14.44 7.58
N ALA A 230 -1.02 -13.78 8.54
CA ALA A 230 -0.71 -12.35 8.43
C ALA A 230 0.24 -12.03 7.27
N ILE A 231 1.02 -13.02 6.82
CA ILE A 231 1.93 -12.94 5.67
C ILE A 231 2.24 -14.35 5.18
N SER A 232 2.26 -14.56 3.86
CA SER A 232 2.79 -15.76 3.21
C SER A 232 3.82 -15.36 2.17
N PHE A 233 4.96 -16.05 2.17
CA PHE A 233 6.07 -15.77 1.24
C PHE A 233 6.02 -16.61 -0.03
N ASN A 234 5.12 -17.60 -0.07
CA ASN A 234 4.97 -18.54 -1.18
C ASN A 234 6.32 -19.07 -1.68
N ASP A 235 7.11 -19.67 -0.77
CA ASP A 235 8.51 -20.07 -1.06
C ASP A 235 8.67 -21.09 -2.21
N TRP A 236 7.57 -21.68 -2.67
CA TRP A 236 7.52 -22.56 -3.84
C TRP A 236 7.53 -21.81 -5.18
N ILE A 237 7.23 -20.50 -5.19
CA ILE A 237 7.41 -19.63 -6.36
C ILE A 237 8.88 -19.27 -6.46
N THR A 238 9.51 -19.70 -7.54
CA THR A 238 10.94 -19.45 -7.77
C THR A 238 11.19 -17.98 -8.12
N PRO A 239 12.42 -17.45 -7.90
CA PRO A 239 12.75 -16.06 -8.21
C PRO A 239 12.49 -15.67 -9.67
N THR A 240 12.60 -16.61 -10.59
CA THR A 240 12.38 -16.44 -12.03
C THR A 240 10.89 -16.38 -12.39
N GLU A 241 10.01 -16.98 -11.58
CA GLU A 241 8.56 -16.95 -11.80
C GLU A 241 7.90 -15.67 -11.27
N VAL A 242 8.57 -14.89 -10.41
CA VAL A 242 7.96 -13.73 -9.73
C VAL A 242 7.39 -12.72 -10.74
N ALA A 243 8.09 -12.46 -11.83
CA ALA A 243 7.64 -11.55 -12.89
C ALA A 243 6.37 -12.06 -13.60
N ASP A 244 6.29 -13.37 -13.86
CA ASP A 244 5.10 -13.98 -14.46
C ASP A 244 3.91 -13.94 -13.51
N ARG A 245 4.11 -14.15 -12.20
CA ARG A 245 3.03 -14.03 -11.21
C ARG A 245 2.54 -12.61 -11.05
N TRP A 246 3.44 -11.62 -11.12
CA TRP A 246 3.06 -10.21 -11.17
C TRP A 246 2.26 -9.88 -12.43
N ARG A 247 2.68 -10.36 -13.61
CA ARG A 247 1.95 -10.14 -14.87
C ARG A 247 0.54 -10.72 -14.79
N GLN A 248 0.41 -11.97 -14.34
CA GLN A 248 -0.89 -12.63 -14.14
C GLN A 248 -1.78 -11.86 -13.17
N LEU A 249 -1.21 -11.29 -12.10
CA LEU A 249 -1.93 -10.45 -11.15
C LEU A 249 -2.46 -9.16 -11.81
N ALA A 250 -1.60 -8.44 -12.53
CA ALA A 250 -1.99 -7.22 -13.23
C ALA A 250 -3.07 -7.49 -14.29
N GLU A 251 -2.92 -8.54 -15.09
CA GLU A 251 -3.91 -8.98 -16.09
C GLU A 251 -5.23 -9.38 -15.43
N THR A 252 -5.20 -10.06 -14.28
CA THR A 252 -6.40 -10.43 -13.52
C THR A 252 -7.16 -9.19 -13.02
N VAL A 253 -6.45 -8.14 -12.60
CA VAL A 253 -7.05 -6.86 -12.21
C VAL A 253 -7.68 -6.16 -13.41
N LEU A 254 -6.95 -6.08 -14.54
CA LEU A 254 -7.43 -5.46 -15.78
C LEU A 254 -8.67 -6.19 -16.34
N ALA A 255 -8.67 -7.51 -16.34
CA ALA A 255 -9.78 -8.34 -16.80
C ALA A 255 -11.09 -8.12 -16.01
N GLN A 256 -11.00 -7.61 -14.79
CA GLN A 256 -12.16 -7.22 -13.97
C GLN A 256 -12.65 -5.79 -14.27
N GLY A 257 -12.18 -5.17 -15.36
CA GLY A 257 -12.59 -3.83 -15.79
C GLY A 257 -12.03 -2.72 -14.90
N LEU A 258 -10.89 -2.96 -14.26
CA LEU A 258 -10.15 -1.98 -13.46
C LEU A 258 -8.91 -1.50 -14.21
N ALA A 259 -8.34 -0.42 -13.73
CA ALA A 259 -7.06 0.13 -14.17
C ALA A 259 -5.98 -0.10 -13.09
N LEU A 260 -4.72 0.15 -13.46
CA LEU A 260 -3.57 0.08 -12.58
C LEU A 260 -3.14 1.51 -12.23
N GLY A 261 -3.45 1.99 -11.03
CA GLY A 261 -3.03 3.31 -10.54
C GLY A 261 -1.58 3.27 -10.09
N THR A 262 -0.72 4.06 -10.72
CA THR A 262 0.74 3.93 -10.68
C THR A 262 1.44 5.08 -9.94
N ARG A 263 0.84 6.27 -9.95
CA ARG A 263 1.26 7.43 -9.15
C ARG A 263 0.02 8.09 -8.58
N ILE A 264 0.04 8.44 -7.30
CA ILE A 264 -1.07 9.11 -6.64
C ILE A 264 -0.53 10.39 -6.02
N GLU A 265 -1.13 11.53 -6.35
CA GLU A 265 -0.68 12.83 -5.85
C GLU A 265 -0.69 12.86 -4.32
N LEU A 266 0.28 13.59 -3.75
CA LEU A 266 0.32 13.80 -2.30
C LEU A 266 -0.96 14.51 -1.81
N PRO A 267 -1.47 14.16 -0.62
CA PRO A 267 -2.61 14.84 -0.02
C PRO A 267 -2.36 16.36 0.08
N LYS A 268 -3.35 17.15 -0.31
CA LYS A 268 -3.29 18.62 -0.25
C LYS A 268 -3.82 19.13 1.10
N PRO A 269 -3.41 20.33 1.54
CA PRO A 269 -4.03 21.00 2.69
C PRO A 269 -5.55 21.15 2.48
N ALA A 270 -6.27 21.27 3.60
CA ALA A 270 -7.73 21.44 3.63
C ALA A 270 -8.19 22.76 2.98
#